data_AF-A0A961P6E8-F1
#
_entry.id   AF-A0A961P6E8-F1
#
_cell.length_a   1.000
_cell.length_b   1.000
_cell.length_c   1.000
_cell.angle_alpha   90.00
_cell.angle_beta   90.00
_cell.angle_gamma   90.00
#
_symmetry.space_group_name_H-M   'P 1'
#
loop_
_entity.id
_entity.type
_entity.pdbx_description
1 polymer ?
#
loop_
_entity_poly.entity_id
_entity_poly.type
_entity_poly.pdbx_seq_one_letter_code
_entity_poly.pdbx_strand_id
1 'polypeptide(L)'
;KTISAKTQQSAIDYNVFEGQTVKGLPRFTLTRGKVAVHDGEIRTEEGHGRFVKREPNMAVNKALSSWKELTAPRPVKRSGIPATGV
;
A
#
# COMPACT_ATOMS: atom_id res chain seq x y z
N LYS A 1 -22.04 18.23 4.21
CA LYS A 1 -22.14 17.82 2.78
C LYS A 1 -22.68 16.40 2.76
N THR A 2 -23.61 16.10 1.87
CA THR A 2 -24.10 14.73 1.66
C THR A 2 -23.44 14.17 0.42
N ILE A 3 -22.92 12.95 0.52
CA ILE A 3 -22.28 12.26 -0.60
C ILE A 3 -23.38 11.88 -1.59
N SER A 4 -23.13 12.18 -2.86
CA SER A 4 -24.02 11.82 -3.96
C SER A 4 -23.25 11.61 -5.24
N ALA A 5 -23.65 10.60 -6.02
CA ALA A 5 -23.16 10.31 -7.36
C ALA A 5 -23.24 11.53 -8.28
N LYS A 6 -24.24 12.40 -8.09
CA LYS A 6 -24.38 13.65 -8.87
C LYS A 6 -23.22 14.63 -8.72
N THR A 7 -22.44 14.52 -7.64
CA THR A 7 -21.35 15.46 -7.33
C THR A 7 -20.00 14.77 -7.15
N GLN A 8 -19.88 13.52 -7.61
CA GLN A 8 -18.65 12.75 -7.51
C GLN A 8 -17.69 13.02 -8.67
N GLN A 9 -16.41 12.71 -8.47
CA GLN A 9 -15.40 12.74 -9.53
C GLN A 9 -15.26 11.40 -10.28
N SER A 10 -15.79 10.32 -9.71
CA SER A 10 -15.84 9.03 -10.39
C SER A 10 -16.71 9.12 -11.64
N ALA A 11 -16.26 8.51 -12.73
CA ALA A 11 -16.98 8.50 -14.02
C ALA A 11 -18.21 7.56 -14.05
N ILE A 12 -18.42 6.77 -13.00
CA ILE A 12 -19.57 5.86 -12.88
C ILE A 12 -20.82 6.62 -12.42
N ASP A 13 -21.98 5.98 -12.52
CA ASP A 13 -23.31 6.57 -12.33
C ASP A 13 -23.93 6.35 -10.93
N TYR A 14 -23.27 5.59 -10.05
CA TYR A 14 -23.71 5.39 -8.66
C TYR A 14 -22.59 5.64 -7.63
N ASN A 15 -22.97 5.71 -6.35
CA ASN A 15 -22.03 5.79 -5.25
C ASN A 15 -22.46 4.85 -4.12
N VAL A 16 -21.56 4.00 -3.62
CA VAL A 16 -21.87 3.07 -2.51
C VAL A 16 -22.12 3.80 -1.18
N PHE A 17 -21.75 5.07 -1.08
CA PHE A 17 -21.96 5.95 0.07
C PHE A 17 -23.08 6.98 -0.17
N GLU A 18 -23.97 6.76 -1.15
CA GLU A 18 -25.08 7.67 -1.47
C GLU A 18 -25.89 8.04 -0.22
N GLY A 19 -26.18 9.33 -0.02
CA GLY A 19 -26.99 9.81 1.09
C GLY A 19 -26.24 9.93 2.43
N GLN A 20 -24.99 9.47 2.53
CA GLN A 20 -24.21 9.62 3.76
C GLN A 20 -23.81 11.09 3.98
N THR A 21 -24.10 11.60 5.18
CA THR A 21 -23.75 12.97 5.57
C THR A 21 -22.42 12.98 6.29
N VAL A 22 -21.48 13.78 5.78
CA VAL A 22 -20.14 13.92 6.34
C VAL A 22 -19.86 15.37 6.73
N LYS A 23 -19.02 15.51 7.76
CA LYS A 23 -18.45 16.77 8.24
C LYS A 23 -16.92 16.68 8.14
N GLY A 24 -16.28 17.76 7.74
CA GLY A 24 -14.84 17.80 7.45
C GLY A 24 -14.54 17.41 6.00
N LEU A 25 -14.42 18.40 5.13
CA LEU A 25 -14.01 18.22 3.73
C LEU A 25 -12.61 18.78 3.53
N PRO A 26 -11.83 18.23 2.59
CA PRO A 26 -10.51 18.76 2.27
C PRO A 26 -10.65 20.17 1.68
N ARG A 27 -10.04 21.15 2.36
CA ARG A 27 -9.91 22.52 1.85
C ARG A 27 -8.85 22.62 0.75
N PHE A 28 -7.72 21.97 0.99
CA PHE A 28 -6.62 21.87 0.04
C PHE A 28 -6.11 20.43 -0.02
N THR A 29 -5.85 19.93 -1.23
CA THR A 29 -5.11 18.68 -1.44
C THR A 29 -3.89 18.98 -2.29
N LEU A 30 -2.71 18.65 -1.76
CA LEU A 30 -1.44 18.90 -2.44
C LEU A 30 -0.84 17.59 -2.96
N THR A 31 -0.24 17.66 -4.15
CA THR A 31 0.55 16.57 -4.74
C THR A 31 1.84 17.12 -5.29
N ARG A 32 2.99 16.71 -4.72
CA ARG A 32 4.33 17.23 -5.05
C ARG A 32 4.39 18.77 -5.02
N GLY A 33 3.74 19.39 -4.04
CA GLY A 33 3.69 20.85 -3.87
C GLY A 33 2.62 21.57 -4.69
N LYS A 34 2.00 20.93 -5.68
CA LYS A 34 0.90 21.52 -6.46
C LYS A 34 -0.43 21.38 -5.72
N VAL A 35 -1.20 22.47 -5.61
CA VAL A 35 -2.58 22.46 -5.12
C VAL A 35 -3.50 21.87 -6.19
N ALA A 36 -3.88 20.60 -6.04
CA ALA A 36 -4.71 19.88 -7.01
C ALA A 36 -6.21 19.94 -6.67
N VAL A 37 -6.56 20.21 -5.41
CA VAL A 37 -7.93 20.51 -4.99
C VAL A 37 -7.91 21.76 -4.14
N HIS A 38 -8.82 22.70 -4.41
CA HIS A 38 -8.97 23.96 -3.68
C HIS A 38 -10.45 24.22 -3.41
N ASP A 39 -10.89 24.13 -2.16
CA ASP A 39 -12.27 24.40 -1.74
C ASP A 39 -13.34 23.67 -2.58
N GLY A 40 -13.05 22.42 -2.97
CA GLY A 40 -13.93 21.59 -3.81
C GLY A 40 -13.75 21.78 -5.32
N GLU A 41 -12.97 22.76 -5.76
CA GLU A 41 -12.55 22.92 -7.15
C GLU A 41 -11.43 21.93 -7.49
N ILE A 42 -11.55 21.27 -8.64
CA ILE A 42 -10.58 20.30 -9.14
C ILE A 42 -9.61 21.01 -10.09
N ARG A 43 -8.33 21.08 -9.69
CA ARG A 43 -7.23 21.73 -10.42
C ARG A 43 -6.14 20.72 -10.82
N THR A 44 -6.56 19.52 -11.21
CA THR A 44 -5.68 18.42 -11.61
C THR A 44 -5.06 18.68 -12.98
N GLU A 45 -3.92 18.03 -13.25
CA GLU A 45 -3.25 18.06 -14.55
C GLU A 45 -2.89 16.63 -14.93
N GLU A 46 -3.31 16.23 -16.12
CA GLU A 46 -2.98 14.91 -16.67
C GLU A 46 -1.46 14.78 -16.84
N GLY A 47 -0.91 13.62 -16.47
CA GLY A 47 0.53 13.40 -16.52
C GLY A 47 1.35 14.02 -15.37
N HIS A 48 0.76 14.84 -14.47
CA HIS A 48 1.48 15.35 -13.29
C HIS A 48 1.97 14.23 -12.35
N GLY A 49 1.21 13.13 -12.30
CA GLY A 49 1.58 11.93 -11.58
C GLY A 49 2.81 11.26 -12.20
N ARG A 50 3.84 11.00 -11.37
CA ARG A 50 5.00 10.19 -11.76
C ARG A 50 5.01 8.85 -11.03
N PHE A 51 5.54 7.83 -11.70
CA PHE A 51 5.80 6.53 -11.10
C PHE A 51 6.69 6.66 -9.85
N VAL A 52 6.36 5.89 -8.81
CA VAL A 52 7.15 5.80 -7.57
C VAL A 52 7.73 4.39 -7.50
N LYS A 53 9.04 4.27 -7.80
CA LYS A 53 9.75 3.01 -7.64
C LYS A 53 9.82 2.63 -6.16
N ARG A 54 9.64 1.34 -5.86
CA ARG A 54 9.71 0.79 -4.51
C ARG A 54 10.88 -0.18 -4.42
N GLU A 55 11.70 -0.03 -3.40
CA GLU A 55 12.80 -0.94 -3.14
C GLU A 55 12.28 -2.21 -2.41
N PRO A 56 12.87 -3.39 -2.70
CA PRO A 56 12.51 -4.62 -2.01
C PRO A 56 13.12 -4.69 -0.61
N ASN A 57 12.83 -5.77 0.12
CA ASN A 57 13.45 -6.09 1.41
C ASN A 57 13.29 -4.98 2.46
N MET A 58 12.07 -4.50 2.61
CA MET A 58 11.69 -3.58 3.69
C MET A 58 11.94 -4.21 5.07
N ALA A 59 11.94 -3.40 6.13
CA ALA A 59 12.33 -3.80 7.48
C ALA A 59 11.71 -5.13 7.96
N VAL A 60 10.43 -5.36 7.67
CA VAL A 60 9.72 -6.60 8.05
C VAL A 60 10.31 -7.85 7.38
N ASN A 61 10.72 -7.75 6.12
CA ASN A 61 11.32 -8.87 5.39
C ASN A 61 12.74 -9.16 5.89
N LYS A 62 13.53 -8.11 6.18
CA LYS A 62 14.86 -8.26 6.79
C LYS A 62 14.75 -8.93 8.15
N ALA A 63 13.84 -8.45 9.01
CA ALA A 63 13.58 -9.04 10.32
C ALA A 63 13.16 -10.52 10.21
N LEU A 64 12.26 -10.84 9.27
CA LEU A 64 11.86 -12.22 9.02
C LEU A 64 13.03 -13.10 8.57
N SER A 65 13.88 -12.60 7.67
CA SER A 65 15.04 -13.35 7.17
C SER A 65 16.03 -13.65 8.29
N SER A 66 16.37 -12.64 9.10
CA SER A 66 17.22 -12.82 10.28
C SER A 66 16.61 -13.78 11.30
N TRP A 67 15.29 -13.72 11.52
CA TRP A 67 14.60 -14.65 12.41
C TRP A 67 14.66 -16.09 11.90
N LYS A 68 14.45 -16.29 10.59
CA LYS A 68 14.53 -17.61 9.97
C LYS A 68 15.93 -18.19 10.00
N GLU A 69 16.95 -17.35 9.84
CA GLU A 69 18.35 -17.76 10.01
C GLU A 69 18.64 -18.17 11.45
N LEU A 70 18.22 -17.36 12.43
CA LEU A 70 18.42 -17.64 13.86
C LEU A 70 17.74 -18.95 14.28
N THR A 71 16.55 -19.21 13.76
CA THR A 71 15.72 -20.37 14.11
C THR A 71 15.89 -21.57 13.17
N ALA A 72 16.83 -21.51 12.23
CA ALA A 72 17.04 -22.57 11.26
C ALA A 72 17.41 -23.89 11.97
N PRO A 73 16.71 -25.01 11.71
CA PRO A 73 17.04 -26.29 12.30
C PRO A 73 18.43 -26.74 11.84
N ARG A 74 19.25 -27.23 12.77
CA ARG A 74 20.61 -27.69 12.48
C ARG A 74 20.69 -29.21 12.51
N PRO A 75 21.36 -29.86 11.54
CA PRO A 75 21.54 -31.30 11.56
C PRO A 75 22.49 -31.72 12.69
N VAL A 76 22.26 -32.91 13.24
CA VAL A 76 23.19 -33.53 14.19
C VAL A 76 24.39 -34.07 13.43
N LYS A 77 25.60 -33.56 13.73
CA LYS A 77 26.84 -34.10 13.18
C LYS A 77 27.12 -35.47 13.78
N ARG A 78 27.25 -36.50 12.94
CA ARG A 78 27.56 -37.88 13.35
C ARG A 78 28.82 -38.38 12.63
N SER A 79 29.69 -39.08 13.34
CA SER A 79 30.84 -39.82 12.79
C SER A 79 30.55 -41.31 12.83
N GLY A 80 31.06 -42.07 11.85
CA GLY A 80 30.84 -43.53 11.78
C GLY A 80 29.41 -43.90 11.44
N ILE A 81 28.79 -43.18 10.49
CA ILE A 81 27.46 -43.53 9.98
C ILE A 81 27.53 -44.97 9.43
N PRO A 82 26.70 -45.92 9.93
CA PRO A 82 26.79 -47.32 9.52
C PRO A 82 26.62 -47.48 8.01
N ALA A 83 27.32 -48.45 7.43
CA ALA A 83 27.07 -48.86 6.06
C ALA A 83 25.61 -49.30 5.92
N THR A 84 24.96 -48.87 4.83
CA THR A 84 23.56 -49.18 4.58
C THR A 84 23.45 -50.16 3.42
N GLY A 85 22.76 -51.28 3.62
CA GLY A 85 22.22 -52.11 2.53
C GLY A 85 23.20 -53.04 1.80
N VAL A 86 22.80 -54.32 1.75
CA VAL A 86 23.44 -55.58 1.29
C VAL A 86 24.93 -55.75 1.57
#